data_AF-A0A971RU91-F1
#
_entry.id   AF-A0A971RU91-F1
#
_cell.length_a   1.000
_cell.length_b   1.000
_cell.length_c   1.000
_cell.angle_alpha   90.00
_cell.angle_beta   90.00
_cell.angle_gamma   90.00
#
_symmetry.space_group_name_H-M   'P 1'
#
loop_
_entity.id
_entity.type
_entity.pdbx_description
1 polymer ?
#
loop_
_entity_poly.entity_id
_entity_poly.type
_entity_poly.pdbx_seq_one_letter_code
_entity_poly.pdbx_strand_id
1 'polypeptide(L)'
;MSSNRWMDPAPLLRFLEQATGGPYVYGGTGRPCTPAYRRERMAQYPAQASAIRANCPALSGRHSCDGCKHRHRPCYDCAQLTRAALGTLGLKMPSGASSQWKAREVWAWQGPISMLAHSHVCLLFRRDSLKNPAYPMAHVGVSLGQGFAVDARNHRLGVVRSKITAYPWTHMAFPKGLALPGGLGDSVLALDSPPAPSQKRASLPLPPLRHGMQGEPVQALQRRLLQLGYRLPIYGADGKYGLETAAALRAFQHVAGLPPTGQADQATLDRLIPKPPPPSDPWAMFEEEPEGDPDLFD
;
A
#
# COMPACT_ATOMS: atom_id res chain seq x y z
N MET A 1 1.92 -35.36 15.35
CA MET A 1 2.55 -34.37 14.46
C MET A 1 1.48 -33.85 13.51
N SER A 2 0.74 -32.80 13.89
CA SER A 2 -0.25 -32.19 12.99
C SER A 2 0.51 -31.37 11.96
N SER A 3 0.56 -31.84 10.71
CA SER A 3 1.10 -31.05 9.61
C SER A 3 0.24 -29.78 9.48
N ASN A 4 0.78 -28.61 9.82
CA ASN A 4 0.11 -27.34 9.51
C ASN A 4 -0.02 -27.22 8.00
N ARG A 5 -1.19 -27.60 7.48
CA ARG A 5 -1.48 -27.55 6.05
C ARG A 5 -1.91 -26.14 5.70
N TRP A 6 -0.98 -25.36 5.16
CA TRP A 6 -1.28 -24.06 4.57
C TRP A 6 -2.31 -24.20 3.44
N MET A 7 -3.15 -23.19 3.27
CA MET A 7 -4.01 -23.03 2.11
C MET A 7 -3.17 -22.92 0.84
N ASP A 8 -3.63 -23.58 -0.22
CA ASP A 8 -3.05 -23.47 -1.55
C ASP A 8 -3.43 -22.12 -2.20
N PRO A 9 -2.47 -21.26 -2.60
CA PRO A 9 -2.77 -20.00 -3.27
C PRO A 9 -3.23 -20.16 -4.73
N ALA A 10 -3.18 -21.36 -5.34
CA ALA A 10 -3.44 -21.55 -6.75
C ALA A 10 -4.84 -21.08 -7.24
N PRO A 11 -5.96 -21.27 -6.51
CA PRO A 11 -7.27 -20.73 -6.92
C PRO A 11 -7.26 -19.21 -7.04
N LEU A 12 -6.60 -18.52 -6.11
CA LEU A 12 -6.45 -17.07 -6.11
C LEU A 12 -5.61 -16.61 -7.30
N LEU A 13 -4.49 -17.28 -7.57
CA LEU A 13 -3.60 -16.92 -8.68
C LEU A 13 -4.28 -17.10 -10.04
N ARG A 14 -5.01 -18.21 -10.24
CA ARG A 14 -5.80 -18.45 -11.46
C ARG A 14 -6.88 -17.39 -11.65
N PHE A 15 -7.56 -16.99 -10.59
CA PHE A 15 -8.56 -15.93 -10.65
C PHE A 15 -7.95 -14.60 -11.11
N LEU A 16 -6.80 -14.20 -10.55
CA LEU A 16 -6.14 -12.95 -10.91
C LEU A 16 -5.63 -12.95 -12.36
N GLU A 17 -5.14 -14.10 -12.83
CA GLU A 17 -4.76 -14.28 -14.23
C GLU A 17 -5.95 -14.06 -15.17
N GLN A 18 -7.09 -14.71 -14.90
CA GLN A 18 -8.31 -14.55 -15.70
C GLN A 18 -8.88 -13.12 -15.66
N ALA A 19 -8.78 -12.46 -14.50
CA ALA A 19 -9.24 -11.09 -14.32
C ALA A 19 -8.35 -10.07 -15.05
N THR A 20 -7.08 -10.38 -15.30
CA THR A 20 -6.12 -9.46 -15.92
C THR A 20 -6.56 -9.03 -17.33
N GLY A 21 -6.41 -7.75 -17.63
CA GLY A 21 -6.94 -7.11 -18.83
C GLY A 21 -8.45 -6.84 -18.80
N GLY A 22 -9.14 -7.25 -17.73
CA GLY A 22 -10.54 -6.95 -17.49
C GLY A 22 -10.79 -5.45 -17.23
N PRO A 23 -12.02 -4.97 -17.43
CA PRO A 23 -12.36 -3.58 -17.20
C PRO A 23 -12.32 -3.20 -15.72
N TYR A 24 -11.84 -1.99 -15.44
CA TYR A 24 -12.09 -1.32 -14.17
C TYR A 24 -13.38 -0.51 -14.26
N VAL A 25 -14.24 -0.69 -13.26
CA VAL A 25 -15.38 0.21 -13.03
C VAL A 25 -15.43 0.49 -11.54
N TYR A 26 -15.46 1.77 -11.14
CA TYR A 26 -15.61 2.15 -9.75
C TYR A 26 -16.85 1.48 -9.14
N GLY A 27 -16.69 0.79 -8.00
CA GLY A 27 -17.74 0.00 -7.38
C GLY A 27 -18.12 -1.27 -8.14
N GLY A 28 -17.31 -1.71 -9.11
CA GLY A 28 -17.51 -2.93 -9.88
C GLY A 28 -17.25 -4.17 -9.03
N THR A 29 -18.18 -5.11 -8.99
CA THR A 29 -18.20 -6.25 -8.05
C THR A 29 -17.97 -7.61 -8.73
N GLY A 30 -17.39 -7.63 -9.92
CA GLY A 30 -17.22 -8.81 -10.77
C GLY A 30 -18.38 -9.11 -11.70
N ARG A 31 -19.42 -8.25 -11.74
CA ARG A 31 -20.51 -8.40 -12.71
C ARG A 31 -20.03 -8.07 -14.14
N PRO A 32 -20.62 -8.70 -15.18
CA PRO A 32 -20.25 -8.45 -16.56
C PRO A 32 -20.34 -6.97 -16.95
N CYS A 33 -19.39 -6.50 -17.75
CA CYS A 33 -19.38 -5.14 -18.28
C CYS A 33 -20.50 -4.95 -19.30
N THR A 34 -21.54 -4.23 -18.90
CA THR A 34 -22.62 -3.79 -19.78
C THR A 34 -22.91 -2.30 -19.58
N PRO A 35 -23.50 -1.61 -20.57
CA PRO A 35 -23.99 -0.24 -20.39
C PRO A 35 -24.96 -0.13 -19.21
N ALA A 36 -25.84 -1.13 -19.03
CA ALA A 36 -26.77 -1.18 -17.90
C ALA A 36 -26.03 -1.22 -16.56
N TYR A 37 -25.08 -2.14 -16.38
CA TYR A 37 -24.34 -2.24 -15.13
C TYR A 37 -23.51 -0.97 -14.84
N ARG A 38 -22.92 -0.36 -15.86
CA ARG A 38 -22.23 0.93 -15.71
C ARG A 38 -23.19 2.04 -15.30
N ARG A 39 -24.40 2.11 -15.85
CA ARG A 39 -25.45 3.05 -15.39
C ARG A 39 -25.83 2.81 -13.94
N GLU A 40 -25.96 1.56 -13.50
CA GLU A 40 -26.19 1.23 -12.09
C GLU A 40 -25.04 1.77 -11.20
N ARG A 41 -23.78 1.58 -11.61
CA ARG A 41 -22.62 2.14 -10.88
C ARG A 41 -22.63 3.67 -10.84
N MET A 42 -23.02 4.33 -11.94
CA MET A 42 -23.15 5.80 -11.98
C MET A 42 -24.26 6.31 -11.05
N ALA A 43 -25.39 5.60 -10.97
CA ALA A 43 -26.49 5.94 -10.06
C ALA A 43 -26.07 5.76 -8.60
N GLN A 44 -25.33 4.69 -8.29
CA GLN A 44 -24.84 4.43 -6.93
C GLN A 44 -23.69 5.38 -6.53
N TYR A 45 -22.86 5.82 -7.48
CA TYR A 45 -21.72 6.69 -7.25
C TYR A 45 -21.74 7.92 -8.19
N PRO A 46 -22.61 8.92 -7.94
CA PRO A 46 -22.78 10.07 -8.83
C PRO A 46 -21.49 10.85 -9.09
N ALA A 47 -20.63 11.00 -8.07
CA ALA A 47 -19.32 11.65 -8.19
C ALA A 47 -18.37 10.97 -9.20
N GLN A 48 -18.58 9.68 -9.49
CA GLN A 48 -17.78 8.89 -10.43
C GLN A 48 -18.46 8.75 -11.80
N ALA A 49 -19.68 9.28 -11.97
CA ALA A 49 -20.49 9.05 -13.15
C ALA A 49 -19.81 9.55 -14.43
N SER A 50 -19.19 10.73 -14.39
CA SER A 50 -18.46 11.29 -15.54
C SER A 50 -17.32 10.35 -15.98
N ALA A 51 -16.50 9.88 -15.02
CA ALA A 51 -15.39 8.97 -15.30
C ALA A 51 -15.87 7.61 -15.84
N ILE A 52 -16.93 7.04 -15.26
CA ILE A 52 -17.53 5.78 -15.71
C ILE A 52 -18.06 5.90 -17.15
N ARG A 53 -18.78 6.99 -17.45
CA ARG A 53 -19.34 7.27 -18.78
C ARG A 53 -18.24 7.47 -19.81
N ALA A 54 -17.26 8.33 -19.52
CA ALA A 54 -16.17 8.65 -20.43
C ALA A 54 -15.35 7.41 -20.82
N ASN A 55 -15.25 6.42 -19.94
CA ASN A 55 -14.51 5.17 -20.18
C ASN A 55 -15.38 4.00 -20.65
N CYS A 56 -16.56 4.28 -21.20
CA CYS A 56 -17.40 3.30 -21.87
C CYS A 56 -17.79 3.84 -23.26
N PRO A 57 -17.30 3.26 -24.37
CA PRO A 57 -17.56 3.78 -25.70
C PRO A 57 -19.06 3.83 -26.03
N ALA A 58 -19.84 2.84 -25.56
CA ALA A 58 -21.28 2.81 -25.74
C ALA A 58 -22.03 3.91 -24.96
N LEU A 59 -21.55 4.27 -23.76
CA LEU A 59 -22.17 5.33 -22.96
C LEU A 59 -21.67 6.73 -23.33
N SER A 60 -20.46 6.83 -23.89
CA SER A 60 -19.88 8.08 -24.37
C SER A 60 -20.29 8.41 -25.82
N GLY A 61 -21.10 7.57 -26.47
CA GLY A 61 -21.51 7.76 -27.86
C GLY A 61 -20.42 7.53 -28.90
N ARG A 62 -19.30 6.88 -28.55
CA ARG A 62 -18.18 6.64 -29.48
C ARG A 62 -18.43 5.46 -30.43
N HIS A 63 -18.86 4.32 -29.90
CA HIS A 63 -19.27 3.13 -30.68
C HIS A 63 -20.06 2.16 -29.79
N SER A 64 -20.78 1.21 -30.40
CA SER A 64 -21.56 0.19 -29.67
C SER A 64 -20.67 -0.77 -28.86
N CYS A 65 -21.29 -1.70 -28.13
CA CYS A 65 -20.56 -2.77 -27.47
C CYS A 65 -20.02 -3.83 -28.43
N ASP A 66 -20.38 -3.79 -29.71
CA ASP A 66 -19.87 -4.73 -30.71
C ASP A 66 -18.38 -4.47 -30.94
N GLY A 67 -17.56 -5.52 -30.89
CA GLY A 67 -16.10 -5.40 -30.93
C GLY A 67 -15.45 -4.77 -29.69
N CYS A 68 -16.21 -4.44 -28.64
CA CYS A 68 -15.63 -3.87 -27.41
C CYS A 68 -14.81 -4.93 -26.65
N LYS A 69 -13.52 -4.64 -26.41
CA LYS A 69 -12.58 -5.51 -25.67
C LYS A 69 -13.02 -5.91 -24.25
N HIS A 70 -14.01 -5.22 -23.69
CA HIS A 70 -14.54 -5.47 -22.35
C HIS A 70 -15.92 -6.11 -22.35
N ARG A 71 -16.54 -6.34 -23.52
CA ARG A 71 -17.89 -6.89 -23.62
C ARG A 71 -18.00 -8.19 -22.82
N HIS A 72 -18.97 -8.26 -21.92
CA HIS A 72 -19.25 -9.39 -21.01
C HIS A 72 -18.12 -9.79 -20.05
N ARG A 73 -16.95 -9.14 -20.08
CA ARG A 73 -15.88 -9.40 -19.10
C ARG A 73 -16.28 -8.86 -17.72
N PRO A 74 -15.92 -9.55 -16.63
CA PRO A 74 -16.23 -9.08 -15.29
C PRO A 74 -15.50 -7.77 -14.97
N CYS A 75 -16.21 -6.81 -14.37
CA CYS A 75 -15.65 -5.52 -13.95
C CYS A 75 -15.32 -5.51 -12.47
N TYR A 76 -14.15 -5.00 -12.10
CA TYR A 76 -13.78 -4.82 -10.69
C TYR A 76 -13.34 -3.39 -10.42
N ASP A 77 -13.54 -2.91 -9.19
CA ASP A 77 -12.63 -1.92 -8.61
C ASP A 77 -11.51 -2.62 -7.82
N CYS A 78 -10.59 -1.85 -7.24
CA CYS A 78 -9.42 -2.41 -6.57
C CYS A 78 -9.78 -3.32 -5.38
N ALA A 79 -10.72 -2.90 -4.55
CA ALA A 79 -11.10 -3.64 -3.35
C ALA A 79 -12.01 -4.84 -3.68
N GLN A 80 -12.88 -4.70 -4.66
CA GLN A 80 -13.73 -5.81 -5.09
C GLN A 80 -12.93 -6.90 -5.81
N LEU A 81 -11.87 -6.54 -6.54
CA LEU A 81 -10.95 -7.51 -7.12
C LEU A 81 -10.28 -8.36 -6.03
N THR A 82 -9.70 -7.72 -5.02
CA THR A 82 -9.02 -8.43 -3.92
C THR A 82 -10.00 -9.20 -3.04
N ARG A 83 -11.22 -8.70 -2.86
CA ARG A 83 -12.30 -9.42 -2.17
C ARG A 83 -12.67 -10.70 -2.90
N ALA A 84 -12.87 -10.65 -4.22
CA ALA A 84 -13.18 -11.82 -5.02
C ALA A 84 -12.00 -12.81 -5.03
N ALA A 85 -10.77 -12.31 -5.19
CA ALA A 85 -9.56 -13.12 -5.21
C ALA A 85 -9.36 -13.91 -3.89
N LEU A 86 -9.42 -13.24 -2.74
CA LEU A 86 -9.33 -13.91 -1.44
C LEU A 86 -10.55 -14.79 -1.15
N GLY A 87 -11.72 -14.46 -1.70
CA GLY A 87 -12.92 -15.31 -1.64
C GLY A 87 -12.72 -16.69 -2.26
N THR A 88 -11.84 -16.84 -3.26
CA THR A 88 -11.48 -18.15 -3.82
C THR A 88 -10.77 -19.07 -2.82
N LEU A 89 -10.21 -18.49 -1.75
CA LEU A 89 -9.60 -19.21 -0.63
C LEU A 89 -10.58 -19.37 0.56
N GLY A 90 -11.85 -19.00 0.38
CA GLY A 90 -12.86 -19.02 1.45
C GLY A 90 -12.79 -17.83 2.42
N LEU A 91 -11.91 -16.86 2.19
CA LEU A 91 -11.76 -15.69 3.05
C LEU A 91 -12.82 -14.62 2.75
N LYS A 92 -13.48 -14.13 3.80
CA LYS A 92 -14.50 -13.06 3.70
C LYS A 92 -13.85 -11.70 3.94
N MET A 93 -13.79 -10.87 2.89
CA MET A 93 -13.15 -9.55 2.93
C MET A 93 -14.15 -8.39 2.87
N PRO A 94 -14.01 -7.31 3.65
CA PRO A 94 -14.80 -6.09 3.46
C PRO A 94 -14.69 -5.48 2.04
N SER A 95 -15.63 -4.61 1.69
CA SER A 95 -15.80 -4.10 0.32
C SER A 95 -14.86 -2.95 -0.08
N GLY A 96 -14.20 -2.27 0.87
CA GLY A 96 -13.31 -1.13 0.59
C GLY A 96 -11.88 -1.36 1.04
N ALA A 97 -10.89 -0.76 0.35
CA ALA A 97 -9.46 -0.98 0.60
C ALA A 97 -9.06 -0.70 2.06
N SER A 98 -9.54 0.40 2.63
CA SER A 98 -9.29 0.73 4.04
C SER A 98 -9.97 -0.23 5.01
N SER A 99 -11.17 -0.70 4.67
CA SER A 99 -11.88 -1.69 5.49
C SER A 99 -11.18 -3.03 5.46
N GLN A 100 -10.65 -3.44 4.30
CA GLN A 100 -9.81 -4.65 4.18
C GLN A 100 -8.54 -4.52 5.02
N TRP A 101 -7.83 -3.38 4.95
CA TRP A 101 -6.65 -3.13 5.79
C TRP A 101 -6.95 -3.22 7.30
N LYS A 102 -8.18 -2.85 7.71
CA LYS A 102 -8.61 -2.89 9.11
C LYS A 102 -9.13 -4.27 9.56
N ALA A 103 -9.34 -5.23 8.65
CA ALA A 103 -9.84 -6.57 8.95
C ALA A 103 -8.76 -7.46 9.61
N ARG A 104 -8.36 -7.13 10.84
CA ARG A 104 -7.27 -7.79 11.61
C ARG A 104 -7.49 -9.28 11.79
N GLU A 105 -8.74 -9.73 11.80
CA GLU A 105 -9.12 -11.12 11.89
C GLU A 105 -8.64 -11.95 10.69
N VAL A 106 -8.51 -11.33 9.51
CA VAL A 106 -8.04 -11.97 8.27
C VAL A 106 -6.52 -12.06 8.22
N TRP A 107 -5.81 -11.09 8.80
CA TRP A 107 -4.36 -10.95 8.62
C TRP A 107 -3.59 -11.72 9.68
N ALA A 108 -2.66 -12.56 9.24
CA ALA A 108 -1.63 -13.11 10.13
C ALA A 108 -0.58 -12.04 10.45
N TRP A 109 -0.32 -11.15 9.48
CA TRP A 109 0.58 -10.03 9.64
C TRP A 109 0.19 -8.89 8.70
N GLN A 110 0.40 -7.65 9.12
CA GLN A 110 0.33 -6.49 8.23
C GLN A 110 1.31 -5.40 8.69
N GLY A 111 1.86 -4.64 7.76
CA GLY A 111 2.82 -3.59 8.06
C GLY A 111 3.29 -2.83 6.82
N PRO A 112 4.38 -2.05 6.94
CA PRO A 112 5.01 -1.40 5.79
C PRO A 112 5.40 -2.43 4.72
N ILE A 113 5.40 -2.00 3.46
CA ILE A 113 5.87 -2.85 2.37
C ILE A 113 7.35 -3.17 2.55
N SER A 114 7.75 -4.39 2.21
CA SER A 114 9.16 -4.82 2.19
C SER A 114 9.45 -5.76 1.02
N MET A 115 10.69 -6.23 0.92
CA MET A 115 11.10 -7.20 -0.10
C MET A 115 10.34 -8.53 -0.03
N LEU A 116 9.70 -8.87 1.10
CA LEU A 116 8.88 -10.08 1.21
C LEU A 116 7.73 -10.10 0.19
N ALA A 117 7.19 -8.93 -0.16
CA ALA A 117 6.19 -8.81 -1.21
C ALA A 117 6.70 -9.30 -2.57
N HIS A 118 8.01 -9.25 -2.84
CA HIS A 118 8.56 -9.71 -4.11
C HIS A 118 8.64 -11.23 -4.22
N SER A 119 8.63 -11.96 -3.11
CA SER A 119 8.78 -13.42 -3.09
C SER A 119 7.52 -14.17 -2.67
N HIS A 120 6.51 -13.47 -2.13
CA HIS A 120 5.33 -14.12 -1.56
C HIS A 120 4.02 -13.50 -2.04
N VAL A 121 2.97 -14.33 -2.01
CA VAL A 121 1.59 -13.89 -2.23
C VAL A 121 1.10 -13.15 -0.98
N CYS A 122 0.76 -11.88 -1.14
CA CYS A 122 0.24 -11.03 -0.07
C CYS A 122 -0.60 -9.88 -0.67
N LEU A 123 -1.39 -9.20 0.15
CA LEU A 123 -2.06 -7.98 -0.30
C LEU A 123 -1.10 -6.80 -0.20
N LEU A 124 -1.20 -5.88 -1.15
CA LEU A 124 -0.46 -4.63 -1.20
C LEU A 124 -1.46 -3.48 -1.06
N PHE A 125 -1.12 -2.47 -0.26
CA PHE A 125 -1.95 -1.30 -0.03
C PHE A 125 -1.16 -0.02 -0.29
N ARG A 126 -1.87 0.99 -0.79
CA ARG A 126 -1.36 2.37 -0.86
C ARG A 126 -2.13 3.25 0.11
N ARG A 127 -1.45 3.67 1.15
CA ARG A 127 -1.87 4.78 2.01
C ARG A 127 -1.83 6.11 1.25
N ASP A 128 -2.79 6.96 1.54
CA ASP A 128 -2.88 8.32 1.04
C ASP A 128 -3.12 9.25 2.23
N SER A 129 -2.15 10.11 2.55
CA SER A 129 -2.20 10.98 3.73
C SER A 129 -3.23 12.11 3.58
N LEU A 130 -3.70 12.38 2.35
CA LEU A 130 -4.74 13.36 2.08
C LEU A 130 -6.15 12.76 2.26
N LYS A 131 -6.27 11.44 2.42
CA LYS A 131 -7.55 10.80 2.74
C LYS A 131 -7.90 10.97 4.21
N ASN A 132 -9.20 10.81 4.49
CA ASN A 132 -9.73 10.66 5.84
C ASN A 132 -8.87 9.64 6.62
N PRO A 133 -8.28 10.03 7.77
CA PRO A 133 -7.44 9.15 8.58
C PRO A 133 -8.14 7.84 9.01
N ALA A 134 -9.47 7.84 9.14
CA ALA A 134 -10.26 6.65 9.43
C ALA A 134 -10.32 5.64 8.26
N TYR A 135 -10.03 6.11 7.04
CA TYR A 135 -9.99 5.33 5.80
C TYR A 135 -8.70 5.65 5.00
N PRO A 136 -7.52 5.28 5.54
CA PRO A 136 -6.24 5.78 5.05
C PRO A 136 -5.75 5.12 3.76
N MET A 137 -6.30 3.96 3.37
CA MET A 137 -5.89 3.23 2.18
C MET A 137 -6.71 3.66 0.97
N ALA A 138 -6.02 4.23 -0.01
CA ALA A 138 -6.60 4.67 -1.27
C ALA A 138 -6.63 3.58 -2.34
N HIS A 139 -5.76 2.57 -2.24
CA HIS A 139 -5.68 1.49 -3.22
C HIS A 139 -5.26 0.18 -2.59
N VAL A 140 -5.63 -0.93 -3.24
CA VAL A 140 -5.26 -2.29 -2.84
C VAL A 140 -5.03 -3.16 -4.07
N GLY A 141 -4.10 -4.10 -3.97
CA GLY A 141 -3.78 -5.09 -5.00
C GLY A 141 -3.23 -6.36 -4.35
N VAL A 142 -2.82 -7.31 -5.18
CA VAL A 142 -2.27 -8.59 -4.72
C VAL A 142 -0.90 -8.81 -5.34
N SER A 143 0.11 -9.07 -4.51
CA SER A 143 1.37 -9.61 -4.98
C SER A 143 1.17 -11.06 -5.42
N LEU A 144 1.73 -11.42 -6.56
CA LEU A 144 1.78 -12.79 -7.06
C LEU A 144 3.02 -13.54 -6.54
N GLY A 145 3.87 -12.87 -5.76
CA GLY A 145 5.28 -13.21 -5.67
C GLY A 145 6.01 -12.95 -6.99
N GLN A 146 7.28 -13.37 -7.05
CA GLN A 146 8.17 -13.20 -8.20
C GLN A 146 8.28 -11.74 -8.72
N GLY A 147 8.07 -10.75 -7.85
CA GLY A 147 8.18 -9.32 -8.17
C GLY A 147 7.01 -8.71 -8.93
N PHE A 148 5.88 -9.43 -9.10
CA PHE A 148 4.70 -8.93 -9.80
C PHE A 148 3.51 -8.74 -8.88
N ALA A 149 2.63 -7.79 -9.24
CA ALA A 149 1.35 -7.57 -8.61
C ALA A 149 0.24 -7.47 -9.65
N VAL A 150 -0.98 -7.80 -9.23
CA VAL A 150 -2.22 -7.57 -9.97
C VAL A 150 -3.13 -6.65 -9.18
N ASP A 151 -3.64 -5.62 -9.84
CA ASP A 151 -4.59 -4.68 -9.25
C ASP A 151 -5.55 -4.09 -10.29
N ALA A 152 -6.75 -3.73 -9.87
CA ALA A 152 -7.70 -2.98 -10.70
C ALA A 152 -7.37 -1.48 -10.60
N ARG A 153 -6.56 -0.98 -11.53
CA ARG A 153 -5.82 0.29 -11.37
C ARG A 153 -6.67 1.54 -11.49
N ASN A 154 -7.45 1.65 -12.57
CA ASN A 154 -8.36 2.75 -12.86
C ASN A 154 -9.13 2.47 -14.17
N HIS A 155 -10.11 3.30 -14.48
CA HIS A 155 -10.97 3.16 -15.66
C HIS A 155 -10.24 3.07 -17.01
N ARG A 156 -9.06 3.68 -17.15
CA ARG A 156 -8.30 3.69 -18.40
C ARG A 156 -7.52 2.39 -18.60
N LEU A 157 -6.91 1.89 -17.53
CA LEU A 157 -6.01 0.73 -17.57
C LEU A 157 -6.71 -0.60 -17.32
N GLY A 158 -7.76 -0.60 -16.50
CA GLY A 158 -8.44 -1.83 -16.10
C GLY A 158 -7.68 -2.59 -15.01
N VAL A 159 -7.85 -3.91 -15.02
CA VAL A 159 -7.07 -4.84 -14.19
C VAL A 159 -5.73 -5.09 -14.87
N VAL A 160 -4.64 -4.76 -14.19
CA VAL A 160 -3.29 -4.83 -14.75
C VAL A 160 -2.42 -5.77 -13.95
N ARG A 161 -1.52 -6.47 -14.64
CA ARG A 161 -0.35 -7.11 -14.05
C ARG A 161 0.84 -6.19 -14.28
N SER A 162 1.55 -5.82 -13.21
CA SER A 162 2.73 -4.97 -13.30
C SER A 162 3.81 -5.41 -12.33
N LYS A 163 5.05 -4.98 -12.54
CA LYS A 163 6.08 -5.09 -11.49
C LYS A 163 5.56 -4.40 -10.23
N ILE A 164 5.90 -4.93 -9.04
CA ILE A 164 5.51 -4.30 -7.76
C ILE A 164 5.99 -2.84 -7.72
N THR A 165 7.18 -2.56 -8.25
CA THR A 165 7.77 -1.22 -8.33
C THR A 165 7.06 -0.25 -9.28
N ALA A 166 6.14 -0.70 -10.13
CA ALA A 166 5.40 0.15 -11.06
C ALA A 166 4.22 0.89 -10.40
N TYR A 167 4.04 0.76 -9.09
CA TYR A 167 3.05 1.51 -8.33
C TYR A 167 3.58 1.82 -6.92
N PRO A 168 3.27 3.00 -6.34
CA PRO A 168 3.76 3.38 -5.02
C PRO A 168 2.95 2.68 -3.91
N TRP A 169 3.11 1.36 -3.79
CA TRP A 169 2.63 0.61 -2.64
C TRP A 169 3.37 1.06 -1.39
N THR A 170 2.66 1.15 -0.26
CA THR A 170 3.26 1.59 1.01
C THR A 170 3.14 0.57 2.13
N HIS A 171 2.17 -0.34 2.04
CA HIS A 171 1.92 -1.36 3.04
C HIS A 171 1.65 -2.71 2.38
N MET A 172 1.85 -3.79 3.14
CA MET A 172 1.48 -5.14 2.71
C MET A 172 0.84 -5.92 3.87
N ALA A 173 0.04 -6.94 3.56
CA ALA A 173 -0.60 -7.81 4.54
C ALA A 173 -0.63 -9.27 4.09
N PHE A 174 -0.27 -10.18 4.99
CA PHE A 174 -0.32 -11.62 4.78
C PHE A 174 -1.60 -12.21 5.38
N PRO A 175 -2.46 -12.87 4.59
CA PRO A 175 -3.65 -13.51 5.13
C PRO A 175 -3.29 -14.73 5.99
N LYS A 176 -4.07 -14.96 7.04
CA LYS A 176 -4.01 -16.19 7.84
C LYS A 176 -4.24 -17.38 6.93
N GLY A 177 -3.52 -18.46 7.21
CA GLY A 177 -3.60 -19.73 6.50
C GLY A 177 -2.87 -19.78 5.15
N LEU A 178 -2.36 -18.67 4.58
CA LEU A 178 -1.30 -18.77 3.56
C LEU A 178 0.06 -18.94 4.22
N ALA A 179 0.99 -19.59 3.51
CA ALA A 179 2.37 -19.75 3.98
C ALA A 179 3.01 -18.39 4.24
N LEU A 180 3.52 -18.20 5.46
CA LEU A 180 4.22 -16.99 5.86
C LEU A 180 5.71 -17.09 5.53
N PRO A 181 6.35 -15.97 5.16
CA PRO A 181 7.81 -15.91 5.08
C PRO A 181 8.48 -16.31 6.41
N GLY A 182 9.61 -17.02 6.33
CA GLY A 182 10.46 -17.29 7.48
C GLY A 182 10.86 -15.99 8.20
N GLY A 183 10.73 -15.97 9.53
CA GLY A 183 10.90 -14.78 10.37
C GLY A 183 9.60 -14.02 10.70
N LEU A 184 8.51 -14.21 9.94
CA LEU A 184 7.17 -13.77 10.36
C LEU A 184 6.43 -14.86 11.15
N GLY A 185 6.65 -16.13 10.81
CA GLY A 185 6.01 -17.29 11.45
C GLY A 185 6.30 -17.45 12.94
N ASP A 186 7.52 -17.12 13.39
CA ASP A 186 7.90 -17.20 14.81
C ASP A 186 7.15 -16.17 15.67
N SER A 187 6.69 -15.06 15.09
CA SER A 187 5.80 -14.09 15.75
C SER A 187 4.34 -14.52 15.78
N VAL A 188 3.90 -15.45 14.91
CA VAL A 188 2.50 -15.90 14.85
C VAL A 188 2.24 -17.08 15.79
N LEU A 189 3.24 -17.94 16.01
CA LEU A 189 3.18 -19.04 16.99
C LEU A 189 3.16 -18.54 18.45
N ALA A 190 3.44 -17.26 18.69
CA ALA A 190 3.36 -16.62 20.00
C ALA A 190 1.94 -16.09 20.36
N LEU A 191 0.95 -16.24 19.47
CA LEU A 191 -0.41 -15.70 19.66
C LEU A 191 -1.34 -16.60 20.52
N ASP A 192 -0.94 -17.84 20.83
CA ASP A 192 -1.70 -18.77 21.69
C ASP A 192 -1.30 -18.71 23.18
N SER A 193 -0.41 -17.80 23.57
CA SER A 193 -0.09 -17.53 24.97
C SER A 193 -0.58 -16.14 25.36
N PRO A 194 -1.24 -15.98 26.52
CA PRO A 194 -1.69 -14.66 26.97
C PRO A 194 -0.49 -13.71 27.09
N PRO A 195 -0.64 -12.44 26.66
CA PRO A 195 0.50 -11.53 26.56
C PRO A 195 1.00 -11.13 27.94
N ALA A 196 2.28 -11.38 28.20
CA ALA A 196 3.02 -10.71 29.28
C ALA A 196 3.24 -9.23 28.91
N PRO A 197 3.41 -8.32 29.90
CA PRO A 197 3.41 -6.89 29.67
C PRO A 197 4.54 -6.46 28.71
N SER A 198 4.17 -5.59 27.79
CA SER A 198 4.98 -5.04 26.71
C SER A 198 6.28 -4.41 27.18
N GLN A 199 7.40 -4.83 26.59
CA GLN A 199 8.62 -4.02 26.53
C GLN A 199 8.89 -3.61 25.08
N LYS A 200 9.12 -2.30 24.87
CA LYS A 200 9.66 -1.73 23.62
C LYS A 200 10.89 -2.53 23.18
N ARG A 201 10.82 -3.26 22.08
CA ARG A 201 12.02 -3.78 21.41
C ARG A 201 12.41 -2.87 20.25
N ALA A 202 13.67 -2.41 20.32
CA ALA A 202 14.34 -1.65 19.29
C ALA A 202 14.46 -2.48 18.01
N SER A 203 14.10 -1.88 16.88
CA SER A 203 14.33 -2.40 15.53
C SER A 203 15.82 -2.47 15.22
N LEU A 204 16.30 -3.60 14.70
CA LEU A 204 17.66 -3.72 14.17
C LEU A 204 17.88 -2.72 13.02
N PRO A 205 19.02 -2.01 12.98
CA PRO A 205 19.30 -0.99 11.98
C PRO A 205 19.44 -1.59 10.58
N LEU A 206 18.87 -0.93 9.58
CA LEU A 206 19.04 -1.32 8.18
C LEU A 206 20.51 -1.18 7.76
N PRO A 207 21.04 -2.08 6.90
CA PRO A 207 22.39 -1.93 6.37
C PRO A 207 22.51 -0.63 5.55
N PRO A 208 23.63 0.12 5.68
CA PRO A 208 23.76 1.44 5.10
C PRO A 208 23.79 1.41 3.56
N LEU A 209 23.18 2.41 2.92
CA LEU A 209 23.33 2.63 1.48
C LEU A 209 24.73 3.19 1.19
N ARG A 210 25.44 2.61 0.22
CA ARG A 210 26.83 2.99 -0.10
C ARG A 210 27.15 2.87 -1.59
N HIS A 211 28.32 3.37 -1.97
CA HIS A 211 28.83 3.31 -3.35
C HIS A 211 28.74 1.91 -3.95
N GLY A 212 28.30 1.84 -5.21
CA GLY A 212 28.08 0.59 -5.95
C GLY A 212 26.72 -0.07 -5.70
N MET A 213 25.93 0.41 -4.73
CA MET A 213 24.54 0.00 -4.60
C MET A 213 23.67 0.64 -5.68
N GLN A 214 22.57 -0.01 -6.04
CA GLN A 214 21.64 0.49 -7.04
C GLN A 214 20.22 0.03 -6.73
N GLY A 215 19.23 0.67 -7.34
CA GLY A 215 17.82 0.41 -7.15
C GLY A 215 17.09 1.49 -6.38
N GLU A 216 15.83 1.20 -6.05
CA GLU A 216 14.87 2.14 -5.50
C GLU A 216 15.34 2.83 -4.20
N PRO A 217 15.98 2.15 -3.22
CA PRO A 217 16.49 2.82 -2.02
C PRO A 217 17.50 3.94 -2.32
N VAL A 218 18.35 3.73 -3.32
CA VAL A 218 19.32 4.73 -3.78
C VAL A 218 18.60 5.87 -4.48
N GLN A 219 17.59 5.56 -5.29
CA GLN A 219 16.80 6.57 -5.98
C GLN A 219 15.99 7.44 -5.02
N ALA A 220 15.44 6.84 -3.95
CA ALA A 220 14.73 7.54 -2.90
C ALA A 220 15.67 8.46 -2.12
N LEU A 221 16.87 7.97 -1.79
CA LEU A 221 17.94 8.78 -1.20
C LEU A 221 18.30 9.97 -2.08
N GLN A 222 18.57 9.74 -3.37
CA GLN A 222 18.90 10.78 -4.35
C GLN A 222 17.78 11.82 -4.50
N ARG A 223 16.52 11.37 -4.62
CA ARG A 223 15.35 12.27 -4.65
C ARG A 223 15.25 13.13 -3.39
N ARG A 224 15.54 12.54 -2.22
CA ARG A 224 15.50 13.28 -0.95
C ARG A 224 16.63 14.30 -0.85
N LEU A 225 17.84 13.95 -1.27
CA LEU A 225 18.97 14.87 -1.35
C LEU A 225 18.66 16.06 -2.27
N LEU A 226 18.05 15.81 -3.43
CA LEU A 226 17.61 16.86 -4.36
C LEU A 226 16.55 17.79 -3.73
N GLN A 227 15.56 17.24 -3.03
CA GLN A 227 14.54 18.05 -2.32
C GLN A 227 15.13 18.94 -1.23
N LEU A 228 16.20 18.48 -0.58
CA LEU A 228 16.91 19.24 0.45
C LEU A 228 17.93 20.24 -0.16
N GLY A 229 17.96 20.40 -1.49
CA GLY A 229 18.80 21.37 -2.19
C GLY A 229 20.21 20.89 -2.55
N TYR A 230 20.55 19.63 -2.26
CA TYR A 230 21.85 19.05 -2.63
C TYR A 230 21.85 18.65 -4.12
N ARG A 231 22.89 19.05 -4.85
CA ARG A 231 22.97 18.86 -6.30
C ARG A 231 23.50 17.48 -6.68
N LEU A 232 22.85 16.85 -7.66
CA LEU A 232 23.29 15.64 -8.37
C LEU A 232 23.30 15.95 -9.88
N PRO A 233 24.33 16.67 -10.38
CA PRO A 233 24.27 17.32 -11.69
C PRO A 233 24.50 16.37 -12.87
N ILE A 234 25.06 15.17 -12.66
CA ILE A 234 25.46 14.28 -13.75
C ILE A 234 24.31 13.32 -14.12
N TYR A 235 23.79 12.58 -13.15
CA TYR A 235 22.76 11.55 -13.39
C TYR A 235 21.47 11.77 -12.60
N GLY A 236 21.45 12.70 -11.64
CA GLY A 236 20.27 13.00 -10.86
C GLY A 236 19.84 11.82 -9.98
N ALA A 237 18.53 11.55 -9.90
CA ALA A 237 17.99 10.40 -9.18
C ALA A 237 17.78 9.19 -10.11
N ASP A 238 18.88 8.61 -10.59
CA ASP A 238 18.91 7.47 -11.52
C ASP A 238 18.84 6.10 -10.82
N GLY A 239 18.91 6.09 -9.49
CA GLY A 239 18.92 4.88 -8.69
C GLY A 239 20.25 4.15 -8.68
N LYS A 240 21.37 4.79 -9.05
CA LYS A 240 22.71 4.20 -8.95
C LYS A 240 23.58 5.01 -8.00
N TYR A 241 24.16 4.33 -7.01
CA TYR A 241 24.90 4.99 -5.95
C TYR A 241 26.33 5.22 -6.44
N GLY A 242 26.52 6.31 -7.16
CA GLY A 242 27.81 6.76 -7.70
C GLY A 242 28.51 7.79 -6.81
N LEU A 243 29.63 8.31 -7.32
CA LEU A 243 30.47 9.31 -6.65
C LEU A 243 29.71 10.60 -6.30
N GLU A 244 28.79 11.05 -7.17
CA GLU A 244 27.98 12.25 -6.89
C GLU A 244 26.96 12.04 -5.77
N THR A 245 26.36 10.84 -5.67
CA THR A 245 25.43 10.51 -4.56
C THR A 245 26.19 10.46 -3.25
N ALA A 246 27.40 9.87 -3.25
CA ALA A 246 28.28 9.88 -2.08
C ALA A 246 28.70 11.31 -1.69
N ALA A 247 29.02 12.17 -2.65
CA ALA A 247 29.42 13.56 -2.39
C ALA A 247 28.26 14.42 -1.83
N ALA A 248 27.06 14.31 -2.43
CA ALA A 248 25.86 14.96 -1.94
C ALA A 248 25.49 14.50 -0.52
N LEU A 249 25.65 13.21 -0.24
CA LEU A 249 25.40 12.68 1.10
C LEU A 249 26.42 13.16 2.13
N ARG A 250 27.71 13.27 1.78
CA ARG A 250 28.74 13.84 2.66
C ARG A 250 28.45 15.29 3.02
N ALA A 251 28.02 16.09 2.03
CA ALA A 251 27.63 17.47 2.27
C ALA A 251 26.42 17.57 3.21
N PHE A 252 25.41 16.71 3.02
CA PHE A 252 24.28 16.59 3.94
C PHE A 252 24.72 16.21 5.36
N GLN A 253 25.56 15.18 5.49
CA GLN A 253 26.05 14.71 6.79
C GLN A 253 26.80 15.82 7.53
N HIS A 254 27.67 16.55 6.84
CA HIS A 254 28.40 17.69 7.41
C HIS A 254 27.45 18.77 7.96
N VAL A 255 26.45 19.18 7.19
CA VAL A 255 25.45 20.18 7.62
C VAL A 255 24.56 19.64 8.75
N ALA A 256 24.26 18.34 8.75
CA ALA A 256 23.47 17.67 9.78
C ALA A 256 24.25 17.33 11.06
N GLY A 257 25.54 17.69 11.15
CA GLY A 257 26.39 17.38 12.31
C GLY A 257 26.75 15.90 12.46
N LEU A 258 26.70 15.14 11.36
CA LEU A 258 27.06 13.72 11.28
C LEU A 258 28.45 13.54 10.66
N PRO A 259 29.16 12.43 10.98
CA PRO A 259 30.40 12.10 10.28
C PRO A 259 30.16 11.99 8.76
N PRO A 260 30.93 12.69 7.90
CA PRO A 260 30.71 12.71 6.45
C PRO A 260 31.27 11.45 5.77
N THR A 261 30.69 10.30 6.10
CA THR A 261 31.11 8.98 5.59
C THR A 261 30.71 8.74 4.13
N GLY A 262 29.70 9.47 3.64
CA GLY A 262 29.11 9.23 2.32
C GLY A 262 28.36 7.91 2.23
N GLN A 263 27.95 7.34 3.37
CA GLN A 263 27.10 6.16 3.49
C GLN A 263 25.82 6.53 4.26
N ALA A 264 24.65 6.13 3.76
CA ALA A 264 23.38 6.41 4.42
C ALA A 264 23.08 5.33 5.46
N ASP A 265 23.75 5.44 6.62
CA ASP A 265 23.46 4.64 7.81
C ASP A 265 22.17 5.09 8.50
N GLN A 266 21.76 4.37 9.55
CA GLN A 266 20.51 4.66 10.24
C GLN A 266 20.44 6.09 10.76
N ALA A 267 21.53 6.60 11.35
CA ALA A 267 21.59 7.99 11.85
C ALA A 267 21.42 9.02 10.71
N THR A 268 22.01 8.74 9.55
CA THR A 268 21.89 9.58 8.35
C THR A 268 20.47 9.51 7.78
N LEU A 269 19.87 8.32 7.72
CA LEU A 269 18.50 8.12 7.23
C LEU A 269 17.46 8.77 8.15
N ASP A 270 17.66 8.72 9.47
CA ASP A 270 16.77 9.34 10.46
C ASP A 270 16.76 10.88 10.36
N ARG A 271 17.87 11.48 9.90
CA ARG A 271 17.95 12.93 9.63
C ARG A 271 17.45 13.31 8.24
N LEU A 272 17.57 12.40 7.27
CA LEU A 272 17.07 12.60 5.90
C LEU A 272 15.54 12.47 5.81
N ILE A 273 14.97 11.50 6.52
CA ILE A 273 13.54 11.16 6.46
C ILE A 273 12.84 11.85 7.63
N PRO A 274 11.90 12.79 7.39
CA PRO A 274 11.23 13.47 8.50
C PRO A 274 10.44 12.44 9.30
N LYS A 275 10.70 12.41 10.61
CA LYS A 275 9.88 11.66 11.56
C LYS A 275 8.43 12.13 11.41
N PRO A 276 7.45 11.24 11.20
CA PRO A 276 6.06 11.66 11.23
C PRO A 276 5.80 12.35 12.57
N PRO A 277 5.09 13.49 12.61
CA PRO A 277 4.79 14.14 13.86
C PRO A 277 4.14 13.13 14.81
N PRO A 278 4.45 13.15 16.12
CA PRO A 278 3.70 12.36 17.07
C PRO A 278 2.20 12.64 16.84
N PRO A 279 1.32 11.63 16.95
CA PRO A 279 -0.11 11.87 16.79
C PRO A 279 -0.49 13.00 17.75
N SER A 280 -0.95 14.13 17.20
CA SER A 280 -1.55 15.19 17.99
C SER A 280 -2.76 14.54 18.67
N ASP A 281 -2.70 14.41 19.99
CA ASP A 281 -3.84 14.02 20.78
C ASP A 281 -4.99 14.99 20.45
N PRO A 282 -6.11 14.54 19.86
CA PRO A 282 -7.23 15.42 19.60
C PRO A 282 -7.91 15.91 20.88
N TRP A 283 -7.47 15.43 22.06
CA TRP A 283 -8.12 15.66 23.35
C TRP A 283 -7.34 16.57 24.32
N ALA A 284 -6.17 17.10 23.95
CA ALA A 284 -5.41 18.01 24.82
C ALA A 284 -5.96 19.46 24.91
N MET A 285 -7.26 19.68 24.63
CA MET A 285 -7.90 21.00 24.70
C MET A 285 -9.19 21.04 25.54
N PHE A 286 -9.53 19.97 26.27
CA PHE A 286 -10.73 19.96 27.11
C PHE A 286 -10.42 19.49 28.54
N GLU A 287 -9.98 20.45 29.35
CA GLU A 287 -10.03 20.53 30.83
C GLU A 287 -9.49 21.94 31.12
N GLU A 288 -10.15 22.90 31.80
CA GLU A 288 -11.15 22.88 32.88
C GLU A 288 -12.08 24.12 32.74
N GLU A 289 -13.39 23.98 32.97
CA GLU A 289 -14.20 25.13 33.41
C GLU A 289 -13.93 25.36 34.90
N PRO A 290 -13.74 26.60 35.37
CA PRO A 290 -13.51 26.86 36.78
C PRO A 290 -14.77 26.53 37.58
N GLU A 291 -14.60 25.72 38.62
CA GLU A 291 -15.55 25.54 39.70
C GLU A 291 -16.00 26.91 40.21
N GLY A 292 -17.32 27.15 40.16
CA GLY A 292 -17.93 28.33 40.73
C GLY A 292 -17.64 28.38 42.22
N ASP A 293 -16.94 29.45 42.61
CA ASP A 293 -16.70 29.87 43.98
C ASP A 293 -18.05 30.11 44.68
N PRO A 294 -18.42 29.31 45.69
CA PRO A 294 -19.60 29.55 46.49
C PRO A 294 -19.15 30.21 47.81
N ASP A 295 -18.70 31.46 47.76
CA ASP A 295 -18.74 32.39 48.88
C ASP A 295 -18.31 33.79 48.43
N LEU A 296 -18.72 34.82 49.19
CA LEU A 296 -18.37 36.25 49.12
C LEU A 296 -19.29 37.10 48.21
N PHE A 297 -20.17 38.00 48.68
CA PHE A 297 -20.58 38.51 49.99
C PHE A 297 -21.86 39.36 49.77
N ASP A 298 -22.71 39.45 50.81
CA ASP A 298 -23.75 40.49 51.09
C ASP A 298 -24.71 40.96 49.97
#